data_AF-A0A0B0MRA0-F1
#
_entry.id   AF-A0A0B0MRA0-F1
#
_cell.length_a   1.000
_cell.length_b   1.000
_cell.length_c   1.000
_cell.angle_alpha   90.00
_cell.angle_beta   90.00
_cell.angle_gamma   90.00
#
_symmetry.space_group_name_H-M   'P 1'
#
loop_
_entity.id
_entity.type
_entity.pdbx_description
1 polymer ?
#
loop_
_entity_poly.entity_id
_entity_poly.type
_entity_poly.pdbx_seq_one_letter_code
_entity_poly.pdbx_strand_id
1 'polypeptide(L)' 'MVAAFEKASGKLKILQKIPIKLCPRSPGDATAVYASTKKAQKRTWLESKIRYSRDVQRSMEVGKQQSMGIPVKALGFN' A
#
# COMPACT_ATOMS: atom_id res chain seq x y z
N MET A 1 1.88 6.59 5.54
CA MET A 1 1.59 5.20 5.13
C MET A 1 0.59 4.54 6.07
N VAL A 2 0.94 4.29 7.34
CA VAL A 2 0.09 3.60 8.32
C VAL A 2 -1.33 4.21 8.46
N ALA A 3 -1.45 5.54 8.53
CA ALA A 3 -2.76 6.20 8.65
C ALA A 3 -3.74 5.89 7.49
N ALA A 4 -3.24 5.65 6.28
CA ALA A 4 -4.10 5.28 5.16
C ALA A 4 -4.63 3.84 5.29
N PHE A 5 -3.81 2.93 5.83
CA PHE A 5 -4.22 1.56 6.15
C PHE A 5 -5.23 1.54 7.30
N GLU A 6 -5.04 2.36 8.34
CA GLU A 6 -6.02 2.52 9.42
C GLU A 6 -7.37 3.01 8.88
N LYS A 7 -7.36 3.99 7.95
CA LYS A 7 -8.59 4.45 7.29
C LYS A 7 -9.24 3.36 6.44
N ALA A 8 -8.45 2.56 5.72
CA ALA A 8 -8.97 1.48 4.87
C ALA A 8 -9.49 0.26 5.65
N SER A 9 -8.99 0.03 6.87
CA SER A 9 -9.44 -1.04 7.76
C SER A 9 -10.90 -0.86 8.19
N GLY A 10 -11.46 0.37 8.13
CA GLY A 10 -12.88 0.64 8.40
C GLY A 10 -13.32 0.38 9.84
N LYS A 11 -12.40 -0.05 10.72
CA LYS A 11 -12.69 -0.36 12.11
C LYS A 11 -12.64 0.93 12.93
N LEU A 12 -13.76 1.21 13.60
CA LEU A 12 -13.98 2.35 14.50
C LEU A 12 -12.69 2.78 15.20
N LYS A 13 -12.37 4.09 15.08
CA LYS A 13 -11.17 4.84 15.55
C LYS A 13 -10.56 4.44 16.91
N ILE A 14 -11.26 3.65 17.70
CA ILE A 14 -10.95 3.29 19.09
C ILE A 14 -10.50 1.81 19.21
N LEU A 15 -10.95 0.90 18.34
CA LEU A 15 -10.79 -0.56 18.58
C LEU A 15 -9.67 -1.24 17.78
N GLN A 16 -9.09 -0.59 16.77
CA GLN A 16 -8.07 -1.25 15.93
C GLN A 16 -7.08 -0.28 15.29
N LYS A 17 -6.34 0.45 16.14
CA LYS A 17 -5.08 1.08 15.72
C LYS A 17 -4.06 -0.01 15.46
N ILE A 18 -3.30 0.13 14.37
CA ILE A 18 -2.23 -0.82 14.07
C ILE A 18 -1.15 -0.59 15.14
N PRO A 19 -0.73 -1.61 15.91
CA PRO A 19 0.32 -1.43 16.90
C PRO A 19 1.63 -1.08 16.19
N ILE A 20 2.22 0.07 16.53
CA ILE A 20 3.48 0.54 15.96
C ILE A 20 4.55 0.44 17.05
N LYS A 21 5.63 -0.29 16.75
CA LYS A 21 6.86 -0.27 17.54
C LYS A 21 7.88 0.60 16.82
N LEU A 22 8.36 1.66 17.47
CA LEU A 22 9.45 2.47 16.93
C LEU A 22 10.77 1.74 17.15
N CYS A 23 11.49 1.48 16.05
CA CYS A 23 12.80 0.82 16.05
C CYS A 23 13.85 1.78 15.48
N PRO A 24 15.15 1.58 15.79
CA PRO A 24 16.23 2.32 15.14
C PRO A 24 16.18 2.21 13.62
N ARG A 25 16.63 3.24 12.91
CA ARG A 25 16.66 3.23 11.43
C ARG A 25 17.63 2.16 10.92
N SER A 26 17.24 1.46 9.86
CA SER A 26 18.15 0.50 9.21
C SER A 26 19.22 1.27 8.42
N PRO A 27 20.48 0.78 8.39
CA PRO A 27 21.50 1.39 7.56
C PRO A 27 21.09 1.31 6.08
N GLY A 28 21.13 2.43 5.37
CA GLY A 28 20.72 2.53 3.96
C GLY A 28 19.29 3.02 3.71
N ASP A 29 18.46 3.15 4.76
CA ASP A 29 17.11 3.73 4.61
C ASP A 29 17.18 5.24 4.34
N ALA A 30 16.71 5.67 3.16
CA ALA A 30 16.55 7.09 2.83
C ALA A 30 15.40 7.73 3.63
N THR A 31 15.48 9.04 3.91
CA THR A 31 14.43 9.75 4.67
C THR A 31 13.12 9.88 3.89
N ALA A 32 13.21 10.19 2.58
CA ALA A 32 12.07 10.22 1.68
C ALA A 32 12.56 9.99 0.24
N VAL A 33 11.76 9.30 -0.56
CA VAL A 33 12.05 9.04 -1.98
C VAL A 33 10.79 9.34 -2.78
N TYR A 34 10.93 10.18 -3.80
CA TYR A 34 9.84 10.54 -4.72
C TYR A 34 10.31 10.37 -6.16
N ALA A 35 9.45 9.81 -7.01
CA ALA A 35 9.74 9.63 -8.42
C ALA A 35 9.28 10.83 -9.25
N SER A 36 10.12 11.27 -10.20
CA SER A 36 9.71 12.26 -11.21
C SER A 36 8.86 11.57 -12.29
N THR A 37 7.58 11.91 -12.36
CA THR A 37 6.62 11.32 -13.32
C THR A 37 6.64 12.00 -14.68
N LYS A 38 7.35 13.13 -14.82
CA LYS A 38 7.36 13.99 -16.01
C LYS A 38 7.82 13.27 -17.28
N LYS A 39 8.79 12.35 -17.16
CA LYS A 39 9.31 11.58 -18.30
C LYS A 39 8.38 10.43 -18.69
N ALA A 40 7.71 9.82 -17.71
CA ALA A 40 6.74 8.75 -17.94
C ALA A 40 5.49 9.30 -18.64
N GLN A 41 4.90 10.38 -18.13
CA GLN A 41 3.73 11.03 -18.74
C GLN A 41 3.93 11.43 -20.21
N LYS A 42 5.16 11.78 -20.61
CA LYS A 42 5.49 12.16 -22.00
C LYS A 42 5.74 10.98 -22.93
N ARG A 43 6.16 9.82 -22.40
CA ARG A 43 6.60 8.66 -23.21
C ARG A 43 5.59 7.51 -23.23
N THR A 44 4.67 7.48 -22.27
CA THR A 44 3.64 6.45 -22.19
C THR A 44 2.25 7.09 -22.24
N TRP A 45 1.37 6.55 -23.08
CA TRP A 45 -0.07 6.86 -23.11
C TRP A 45 -0.80 6.49 -21.80
N LEU A 46 -0.11 5.80 -20.89
CA LEU A 46 -0.58 5.54 -19.54
C LEU A 46 -0.58 6.84 -18.74
N GLU A 47 -1.72 7.51 -18.71
CA GLU A 47 -2.05 8.43 -17.63
C GLU A 47 -2.38 7.59 -16.38
N SER A 48 -1.35 6.99 -15.77
CA SER A 48 -1.51 6.23 -14.54
C SER A 48 -1.79 7.22 -13.41
N LYS A 49 -3.08 7.49 -13.17
CA LYS A 49 -3.54 8.18 -11.97
C LYS A 49 -3.32 7.27 -10.77
N ILE A 50 -2.10 7.28 -10.24
CA ILE A 50 -1.72 6.54 -9.04
C ILE A 50 -2.61 7.04 -7.90
N ARG A 51 -3.57 6.21 -7.48
CA ARG A 51 -4.42 6.50 -6.32
C ARG A 51 -3.95 5.64 -5.18
N TYR A 52 -3.03 6.19 -4.40
CA TYR A 52 -2.50 5.56 -3.20
C TYR A 52 -3.59 4.93 -2.30
N SER A 53 -4.76 5.57 -2.18
CA SER A 53 -5.89 5.03 -1.42
C SER A 53 -6.48 3.74 -2.01
N ARG A 54 -6.57 3.63 -3.34
CA ARG A 54 -7.07 2.43 -4.02
C ARG A 54 -6.07 1.28 -3.87
N ASP A 55 -4.78 1.59 -3.94
CA ASP A 55 -3.73 0.60 -3.75
C ASP A 55 -3.77 0.04 -2.32
N VAL A 56 -3.92 0.91 -1.32
CA VAL A 56 -4.09 0.50 0.09
C VAL A 56 -5.32 -0.39 0.27
N GLN A 57 -6.46 -0.04 -0.33
CA GLN A 57 -7.67 -0.86 -0.28
C GLN A 57 -7.45 -2.24 -0.92
N ARG A 58 -6.82 -2.30 -2.10
CA ARG A 58 -6.51 -3.54 -2.80
C ARG A 58 -5.57 -4.41 -1.97
N SER A 59 -4.55 -3.83 -1.34
CA SER A 59 -3.62 -4.57 -0.47
C SER A 59 -4.33 -5.20 0.73
N MET A 60 -5.27 -4.47 1.36
CA MET A 60 -6.07 -5.03 2.46
C MET A 60 -6.96 -6.19 2.01
N GLU A 61 -7.54 -6.09 0.82
CA GLU A 61 -8.37 -7.16 0.25
C GLU A 61 -7.57 -8.42 -0.06
N VAL A 62 -6.42 -8.26 -0.72
CA VAL A 62 -5.51 -9.38 -1.03
C VAL A 62 -5.04 -10.07 0.26
N GLY A 63 -4.71 -9.31 1.31
CA GLY A 63 -4.34 -9.88 2.61
C GLY A 63 -5.46 -10.71 3.24
N LYS A 64 -6.72 -10.28 3.14
CA LYS A 64 -7.88 -11.07 3.59
C LYS A 64 -8.03 -12.36 2.80
N GLN A 65 -7.93 -12.29 1.48
CA GLN A 65 -8.05 -13.47 0.60
C GLN A 65 -6.96 -14.51 0.88
N GLN A 66 -5.71 -14.06 1.10
CA GLN A 66 -4.61 -14.93 1.52
C GLN A 66 -4.88 -15.57 2.89
N SER A 67 -5.44 -14.82 3.86
CA SER A 67 -5.82 -15.37 5.17
C SER A 67 -6.91 -16.44 5.07
N MET A 68 -7.74 -16.41 4.03
CA MET A 68 -8.73 -17.45 3.70
C MET A 68 -8.12 -18.62 2.90
N GLY A 69 -6.80 -18.65 2.72
CA GLY A 69 -6.09 -19.72 2.01
C GLY A 69 -6.10 -19.59 0.49
N ILE A 70 -6.56 -18.46 -0.06
CA ILE A 70 -6.55 -18.24 -1.51
C ILE A 70 -5.12 -17.94 -1.96
N PRO A 71 -4.54 -18.75 -2.86
CA PRO A 71 -3.17 -18.54 -3.33
C PRO A 71 -3.07 -17.27 -4.18
N VAL A 72 -1.96 -16.53 -4.04
CA VAL A 72 -1.73 -15.23 -4.70
C VAL A 72 -1.81 -15.32 -6.24
N LYS A 73 -1.43 -16.47 -6.80
CA LYS A 73 -1.57 -16.76 -8.24
C LYS A 73 -3.03 -16.73 -8.70
N ALA A 74 -3.97 -17.16 -7.87
CA ALA A 74 -5.40 -17.10 -8.16
C ALA A 74 -5.97 -15.67 -8.09
N LEU A 75 -5.20 -14.71 -7.56
CA LEU A 75 -5.58 -13.30 -7.46
C LEU A 75 -5.05 -12.45 -8.63
N GLY A 76 -4.51 -13.10 -9.68
CA GLY A 76 -4.04 -12.45 -10.90
C GLY A 76 -2.69 -11.74 -10.75
N PHE A 77 -1.89 -12.13 -9.76
CA PHE A 77 -0.48 -11.75 -9.68
C PHE A 77 0.35 -12.86 -10.34
N ASN A 78 1.11 -12.48 -11.37
CA ASN A 78 2.07 -13.37 -12.04
C ASN A 78 3.34 -13.55 -11.21
#